data_AF-A0A7S1NG86-F1
#
_entry.id   AF-A0A7S1NG86-F1
#
_cell.length_a   1.000
_cell.length_b   1.000
_cell.length_c   1.000
_cell.angle_alpha   90.00
_cell.angle_beta   90.00
_cell.angle_gamma   90.00
#
_symmetry.space_group_name_H-M   'P 1'
#
loop_
_entity.id
_entity.type
_entity.pdbx_description
1 polymer ?
#
loop_
_entity_poly.entity_id
_entity_poly.type
_entity_poly.pdbx_seq_one_letter_code
_entity_poly.pdbx_strand_id
1 'polypeptide(L)'
;APYSGGTHLPDLTVVTPVFDAPGARILFWVGSRGHHADIGGISPGSMPPNSAHIEEEGVLFDNFKLIKEGVLQEAALHAALTGAKYPSRNPSQNIADLHAQIAANTKGVQELKRAIDHFGLDVVHAYMVHVQDNAEEEVRRVLDRLKDGHFVYPSDDGSQIEVTITVNKATRSAKVDFTGTTGQLPNNFSAPSAV
;
A
#
# COMPACT_ATOMS: atom_id res chain seq x y z
N ALA A 1 4.28 7.12 -0.61
CA ALA A 1 3.89 6.87 0.80
C ALA A 1 3.89 8.19 1.56
N PRO A 2 3.26 8.32 2.74
CA PRO A 2 2.09 7.57 3.17
C PRO A 2 0.79 8.14 2.55
N TYR A 3 0.80 9.39 2.09
CA TYR A 3 -0.40 10.13 1.66
C TYR A 3 -1.13 9.55 0.43
N SER A 4 -0.45 8.74 -0.38
CA SER A 4 -0.98 8.16 -1.62
C SER A 4 -1.34 6.67 -1.47
N GLY A 5 -1.85 6.24 -0.31
CA GLY A 5 -2.27 4.85 -0.06
C GLY A 5 -1.22 3.95 0.61
N GLY A 6 -0.25 4.55 1.30
CA GLY A 6 0.74 3.83 2.12
C GLY A 6 0.32 3.78 3.59
N THR A 7 0.89 2.82 4.32
CA THR A 7 0.73 2.64 5.77
C THR A 7 1.75 3.49 6.53
N HIS A 8 3.04 3.27 6.23
CA HIS A 8 4.20 3.98 6.76
C HIS A 8 5.34 3.97 5.73
N LEU A 9 6.41 4.74 5.94
CA LEU A 9 7.49 4.89 4.95
C LEU A 9 8.21 3.59 4.55
N PRO A 10 8.47 2.63 5.46
CA PRO A 10 9.20 1.41 5.11
C PRO A 10 8.44 0.44 4.19
N ASP A 11 7.13 0.62 4.04
CA ASP A 11 6.32 -0.19 3.12
C ASP A 11 6.33 0.42 1.71
N LEU A 12 7.34 0.06 0.92
CA LEU A 12 7.46 0.53 -0.46
C LEU A 12 6.57 -0.33 -1.37
N THR A 13 5.87 0.32 -2.29
CA THR A 13 5.06 -0.35 -3.31
C THR A 13 5.65 -0.11 -4.69
N VAL A 14 6.02 -1.18 -5.38
CA VAL A 14 6.45 -1.14 -6.78
C VAL A 14 5.26 -1.49 -7.66
N VAL A 15 4.93 -0.60 -8.59
CA VAL A 15 3.78 -0.76 -9.51
C VAL A 15 4.29 -0.79 -10.95
N THR A 16 3.93 -1.83 -11.70
CA THR A 16 4.36 -2.07 -13.08
C THR A 16 3.14 -2.14 -14.00
N PRO A 17 3.04 -1.28 -15.03
CA PRO A 17 1.98 -1.38 -16.04
C PRO A 17 2.18 -2.60 -16.94
N VAL A 18 1.08 -3.25 -17.29
CA VAL A 18 1.03 -4.30 -18.32
C VAL A 18 0.38 -3.71 -19.56
N PHE A 19 1.17 -3.52 -20.61
CA PHE A 19 0.68 -2.99 -21.88
C PHE A 19 0.13 -4.08 -22.79
N ASP A 20 -0.73 -3.67 -23.72
CA ASP A 20 -1.12 -4.49 -24.87
C ASP A 20 0.08 -4.79 -25.79
N ALA A 21 -0.09 -5.73 -26.73
CA ALA A 21 0.99 -6.15 -27.60
C ALA A 21 1.63 -5.00 -28.42
N PRO A 22 0.86 -4.01 -28.93
CA PRO A 22 1.42 -2.82 -29.57
C PRO A 22 2.11 -1.83 -28.61
N GLY A 23 1.92 -1.97 -27.29
CA GLY A 23 2.45 -1.03 -26.30
C GLY A 23 1.68 0.29 -26.19
N ALA A 24 0.48 0.38 -26.78
CA ALA A 24 -0.27 1.61 -26.90
C ALA A 24 -1.22 1.86 -25.72
N ARG A 25 -1.67 0.79 -25.04
CA ARG A 25 -2.63 0.88 -23.94
C ARG A 25 -2.19 0.03 -22.75
N ILE A 26 -2.43 0.57 -21.56
CA ILE A 26 -2.28 -0.18 -20.31
C ILE A 26 -3.53 -1.04 -20.15
N LEU A 27 -3.34 -2.35 -20.07
CA LEU A 27 -4.39 -3.33 -19.82
C LEU A 27 -4.58 -3.58 -18.33
N PHE A 28 -3.47 -3.67 -17.58
CA PHE A 28 -3.46 -4.00 -16.15
C PHE A 28 -2.32 -3.31 -15.42
N TRP A 29 -2.36 -3.38 -14.10
CA TRP A 29 -1.27 -3.00 -13.21
C TRP A 29 -0.89 -4.20 -12.33
N VAL A 30 0.40 -4.45 -12.17
CA VAL A 30 0.93 -5.43 -11.22
C VAL A 30 1.62 -4.66 -10.10
N GLY A 31 1.23 -4.93 -8.86
CA GLY A 31 1.80 -4.32 -7.67
C GLY A 31 2.44 -5.35 -6.76
N SER A 32 3.59 -5.01 -6.20
CA SER A 32 4.17 -5.68 -5.02
C SER A 32 4.46 -4.65 -3.96
N ARG A 33 4.26 -5.03 -2.70
CA ARG A 33 4.61 -4.21 -1.53
C ARG A 33 5.58 -5.01 -0.67
N GLY A 34 6.72 -4.40 -0.36
CA GLY A 34 7.74 -4.96 0.53
C GLY A 34 7.96 -4.07 1.74
N HIS A 35 8.11 -4.69 2.92
CA HIS A 35 8.55 -4.00 4.12
C HIS A 35 10.07 -3.96 4.15
N HIS A 36 10.66 -2.77 4.15
CA HIS A 36 12.09 -2.57 4.28
C HIS A 36 12.45 -2.39 5.75
N ALA A 37 13.51 -3.05 6.24
CA ALA A 37 13.86 -2.99 7.67
C ALA A 37 14.25 -1.59 8.16
N ASP A 38 14.77 -0.75 7.25
CA ASP A 38 15.17 0.64 7.50
C ASP A 38 14.99 1.43 6.19
N ILE A 39 14.44 2.64 6.28
CA ILE A 39 14.36 3.59 5.18
C ILE A 39 14.95 4.95 5.58
N GLY A 40 15.75 4.97 6.65
CA GLY A 40 16.29 6.16 7.28
C GLY A 40 15.56 6.56 8.56
N GLY A 41 15.48 7.86 8.82
CA GLY A 41 14.81 8.42 9.99
C GLY A 41 15.75 8.69 11.17
N ILE A 42 15.24 9.27 12.25
CA ILE A 42 16.04 9.72 13.41
C ILE A 42 16.59 8.57 14.26
N SER A 43 16.01 7.38 14.18
CA SER A 43 16.49 6.17 14.87
C SER A 43 16.49 4.96 13.93
N PRO A 44 17.38 3.95 14.15
CA PRO A 44 17.37 2.72 13.38
C PRO A 44 16.04 1.95 13.47
N GLY A 45 15.63 1.35 12.36
CA GLY A 45 14.44 0.49 12.28
C GLY A 45 13.31 1.09 11.45
N SER A 46 12.10 0.58 11.65
CA SER A 46 10.91 0.92 10.84
C SER A 46 10.33 2.29 11.18
N MET A 47 9.87 2.49 12.42
CA MET A 47 9.13 3.68 12.82
C MET A 47 9.78 4.31 14.07
N PRO A 48 10.43 5.49 13.94
CA PRO A 48 11.08 6.14 15.07
C PRO A 48 10.06 6.56 16.14
N PRO A 49 10.11 6.04 17.38
CA PRO A 49 9.05 6.24 18.37
C PRO A 49 8.86 7.70 18.82
N ASN A 50 9.88 8.53 18.62
CA ASN A 50 9.90 9.93 19.04
C ASN A 50 9.80 10.91 17.86
N SER A 51 9.43 10.45 16.64
CA SER A 51 9.15 11.38 15.54
C SER A 51 7.83 12.12 15.77
N ALA A 52 7.82 13.39 15.41
CA ALA A 52 6.63 14.25 15.35
C ALA A 52 6.35 14.73 13.92
N HIS A 53 7.32 14.57 13.01
CA HIS A 53 7.19 14.95 11.61
C HIS A 53 7.66 13.83 10.67
N ILE A 54 6.97 13.66 9.54
CA ILE A 54 7.24 12.58 8.57
C ILE A 54 8.69 12.56 8.04
N GLU A 55 9.35 13.72 7.94
CA GLU A 55 10.75 13.77 7.52
C GLU A 55 11.67 13.02 8.49
N GLU A 56 11.33 13.01 9.78
CA GLU A 56 12.07 12.32 10.83
C GLU A 56 11.93 10.80 10.74
N GLU A 57 11.01 10.30 9.91
CA GLU A 57 10.74 8.87 9.71
C GLU A 57 11.56 8.29 8.55
N GLY A 58 12.25 9.14 7.76
CA GLY A 58 13.22 8.71 6.76
C GLY A 58 12.93 9.20 5.35
N VAL A 59 13.33 8.40 4.36
CA VAL A 59 13.25 8.75 2.95
C VAL A 59 11.79 8.64 2.49
N LEU A 60 11.19 9.80 2.19
CA LEU A 60 9.83 9.91 1.67
C LEU A 60 9.84 9.88 0.13
N PHE A 61 9.20 8.88 -0.47
CA PHE A 61 8.97 8.81 -1.92
C PHE A 61 7.54 9.27 -2.28
N ASP A 62 7.44 10.41 -2.99
CA ASP A 62 6.21 10.96 -3.57
C ASP A 62 6.04 10.57 -5.06
N ASN A 63 6.20 9.28 -5.34
CA ASN A 63 6.38 8.66 -6.66
C ASN A 63 7.80 8.78 -7.21
N PHE A 64 8.36 7.64 -7.58
CA PHE A 64 9.70 7.53 -8.14
C PHE A 64 9.67 6.62 -9.36
N LYS A 65 10.12 7.11 -10.52
CA LYS A 65 10.22 6.27 -11.73
C LYS A 65 11.42 5.34 -11.60
N LEU A 66 11.16 4.16 -11.06
CA LEU A 66 12.18 3.16 -10.74
C LEU A 66 12.85 2.58 -12.00
N ILE A 67 12.07 2.27 -13.02
CA ILE A 67 12.56 1.78 -14.32
C ILE A 67 12.19 2.78 -15.41
N LYS A 68 13.16 3.17 -16.24
CA LYS A 68 12.94 3.96 -17.46
C LYS A 68 13.48 3.16 -18.64
N GLU A 69 12.63 2.89 -19.63
CA GLU A 69 13.02 2.19 -20.87
C GLU A 69 13.70 0.84 -20.59
N GLY A 70 13.21 0.10 -19.58
CA GLY A 70 13.78 -1.20 -19.17
C GLY A 70 15.05 -1.10 -18.31
N VAL A 71 15.55 0.11 -18.03
CA VAL A 71 16.76 0.34 -17.24
C VAL A 71 16.41 0.83 -15.84
N LEU A 72 16.95 0.16 -14.82
CA LEU A 72 16.87 0.59 -13.44
C LEU A 72 17.58 1.93 -13.25
N GLN A 73 16.88 2.89 -12.67
CA GLN A 73 17.42 4.21 -12.35
C GLN A 73 18.23 4.16 -11.04
N GLU A 74 19.19 3.25 -10.96
CA GLU A 74 19.89 2.89 -9.72
C GLU A 74 20.63 4.08 -9.10
N ALA A 75 21.36 4.85 -9.92
CA ALA A 75 22.07 6.04 -9.44
C ALA A 75 21.12 7.09 -8.84
N ALA A 76 19.96 7.32 -9.47
CA ALA A 76 18.95 8.24 -8.97
C ALA A 76 18.26 7.70 -7.71
N LEU A 77 18.01 6.40 -7.65
CA LEU A 77 17.44 5.74 -6.47
C LEU A 77 18.40 5.81 -5.29
N HIS A 78 19.67 5.50 -5.49
CA HIS A 78 20.71 5.64 -4.49
C HIS A 78 20.80 7.08 -4.00
N ALA A 79 20.84 8.06 -4.92
CA ALA A 79 20.85 9.47 -4.57
C ALA A 79 19.64 9.88 -3.72
N ALA A 80 18.44 9.39 -4.04
CA ALA A 80 17.24 9.64 -3.24
C ALA A 80 17.34 9.02 -1.83
N LEU A 81 17.83 7.78 -1.72
CA LEU A 81 18.03 7.08 -0.45
C LEU A 81 19.08 7.76 0.44
N THR A 82 20.14 8.33 -0.14
CA THR A 82 21.22 8.99 0.61
C THR A 82 21.04 10.49 0.77
N GLY A 83 20.17 11.11 -0.02
CA GLY A 83 20.02 12.57 -0.10
C GLY A 83 18.95 13.16 0.82
N ALA A 84 18.14 12.33 1.48
CA ALA A 84 17.16 12.80 2.45
C ALA A 84 17.83 13.37 3.71
N LYS A 85 17.10 14.21 4.45
CA LYS A 85 17.56 14.79 5.74
C LYS A 85 17.98 13.71 6.75
N TYR A 86 17.23 12.62 6.80
CA TYR A 86 17.54 11.43 7.59
C TYR A 86 17.63 10.23 6.64
N PRO A 87 18.78 10.04 5.98
CA PRO A 87 18.93 9.09 4.89
C PRO A 87 18.87 7.64 5.36
N SER A 88 18.62 6.72 4.41
CA SER A 88 18.71 5.29 4.68
C SER A 88 20.10 4.91 5.20
N ARG A 89 20.12 4.05 6.22
CA ARG A 89 21.36 3.54 6.81
C ARG A 89 22.00 2.43 5.96
N ASN A 90 21.21 1.75 5.14
CA ASN A 90 21.69 0.67 4.29
C ASN A 90 21.05 0.74 2.88
N PRO A 91 21.41 1.74 2.05
CA PRO A 91 20.83 1.92 0.71
C PRO A 91 21.01 0.70 -0.20
N SER A 92 22.11 -0.05 -0.08
CA SER A 92 22.33 -1.25 -0.89
C SER A 92 21.32 -2.36 -0.57
N GLN A 93 20.94 -2.52 0.70
CA GLN A 93 19.85 -3.43 1.08
C GLN A 93 18.51 -2.96 0.51
N ASN A 94 18.18 -1.66 0.61
CA ASN A 94 16.94 -1.15 0.03
C ASN A 94 16.87 -1.41 -1.48
N ILE A 95 17.98 -1.22 -2.20
CA ILE A 95 18.08 -1.50 -3.63
C ILE A 95 17.90 -3.00 -3.90
N ALA A 96 18.52 -3.88 -3.11
CA ALA A 96 18.36 -5.33 -3.24
C ALA A 96 16.90 -5.79 -3.03
N ASP A 97 16.22 -5.25 -2.01
CA ASP A 97 14.81 -5.52 -1.75
C ASP A 97 13.91 -5.01 -2.90
N LEU A 98 14.25 -3.85 -3.50
CA LEU A 98 13.55 -3.34 -4.67
C LEU A 98 13.80 -4.21 -5.91
N HIS A 99 14.98 -4.80 -6.08
CA HIS A 99 15.22 -5.80 -7.13
C HIS A 99 14.30 -7.01 -6.97
N ALA A 100 14.10 -7.49 -5.74
CA ALA A 100 13.17 -8.60 -5.48
C ALA A 100 11.72 -8.22 -5.86
N GLN A 101 11.28 -7.01 -5.54
CA GLN A 101 9.96 -6.50 -5.92
C GLN A 101 9.82 -6.33 -7.45
N ILE A 102 10.85 -5.82 -8.13
CA ILE A 102 10.88 -5.74 -9.61
C ILE A 102 10.77 -7.13 -10.22
N ALA A 103 11.48 -8.13 -9.68
CA ALA A 103 11.42 -9.51 -10.15
C ALA A 103 10.02 -10.12 -9.94
N ALA A 104 9.40 -9.88 -8.78
CA ALA A 104 8.03 -10.31 -8.49
C ALA A 104 7.03 -9.71 -9.48
N ASN A 105 7.09 -8.40 -9.73
CA ASN A 105 6.23 -7.75 -10.71
C ASN A 105 6.49 -8.25 -12.13
N THR A 106 7.75 -8.46 -12.51
CA THR A 106 8.12 -9.02 -13.82
C THR A 106 7.48 -10.39 -14.03
N LYS A 107 7.51 -11.24 -12.99
CA LYS A 107 6.83 -12.54 -13.02
C LYS A 107 5.32 -12.39 -13.15
N GLY A 108 4.71 -11.48 -12.39
CA GLY A 108 3.28 -11.19 -12.51
C GLY A 108 2.86 -10.73 -13.91
N VAL A 109 3.65 -9.86 -14.53
CA VAL A 109 3.44 -9.41 -15.92
C VAL A 109 3.49 -10.60 -16.89
N GLN A 110 4.48 -11.48 -16.75
CA GLN A 110 4.64 -12.66 -17.60
C GLN A 110 3.45 -13.62 -17.47
N GLU A 111 3.04 -13.95 -16.24
CA GLU A 111 1.93 -14.89 -16.03
C GLU A 111 0.59 -14.30 -16.48
N LEU A 112 0.38 -12.99 -16.31
CA LEU A 112 -0.81 -12.33 -16.83
C LEU A 112 -0.87 -12.37 -18.36
N LYS A 113 0.26 -12.12 -19.03
CA LYS A 113 0.35 -12.27 -20.50
C LYS A 113 0.05 -13.70 -20.93
N ARG A 114 0.61 -14.71 -20.24
CA ARG A 114 0.30 -16.12 -20.53
C ARG A 114 -1.18 -16.45 -20.36
N ALA A 115 -1.84 -15.90 -19.33
CA ALA A 115 -3.27 -16.06 -19.14
C ALA A 115 -4.07 -15.42 -20.28
N ILE A 116 -3.70 -14.21 -20.71
CA ILE A 116 -4.33 -13.53 -21.86
C ILE A 116 -4.13 -14.33 -23.15
N ASP A 117 -2.93 -14.85 -23.40
CA ASP A 117 -2.63 -15.64 -24.60
C ASP A 117 -3.45 -16.95 -24.65
N HIS A 118 -3.70 -17.56 -23.48
CA HIS A 118 -4.42 -18.82 -23.40
C HIS A 118 -5.95 -18.67 -23.37
N PHE A 119 -6.47 -17.70 -22.62
CA PHE A 119 -7.91 -17.53 -22.38
C PHE A 119 -8.54 -16.39 -23.18
N GLY A 120 -7.74 -15.46 -23.71
CA GLY A 120 -8.21 -14.23 -24.33
C GLY A 120 -8.42 -13.11 -23.31
N LEU A 121 -8.21 -11.87 -23.76
CA LEU A 121 -8.28 -10.67 -22.92
C LEU A 121 -9.66 -10.47 -22.28
N ASP A 122 -10.72 -10.63 -23.07
CA ASP A 122 -12.10 -10.43 -22.60
C ASP A 122 -12.47 -11.40 -21.47
N VAL A 123 -12.00 -12.64 -21.56
CA VAL A 123 -12.24 -13.66 -20.53
C VAL A 123 -11.47 -13.32 -19.26
N VAL A 124 -10.20 -12.92 -19.37
CA VAL A 124 -9.40 -12.50 -18.20
C VAL A 124 -10.05 -11.30 -17.49
N HIS A 125 -10.51 -10.29 -18.24
CA HIS A 125 -11.22 -9.16 -17.65
C HIS A 125 -12.53 -9.56 -16.97
N ALA A 126 -13.34 -10.40 -17.62
CA ALA A 126 -14.59 -10.88 -17.04
C ALA A 126 -14.36 -11.64 -15.72
N TYR A 127 -13.33 -12.48 -15.65
CA TYR A 127 -12.98 -13.20 -14.43
C TYR A 127 -12.46 -12.29 -13.31
N MET A 128 -11.71 -11.23 -13.64
CA MET A 128 -11.29 -10.25 -12.62
C MET A 128 -12.48 -9.54 -11.97
N VAL A 129 -13.48 -9.15 -12.76
CA VAL A 129 -14.73 -8.58 -12.24
C VAL A 129 -15.47 -9.62 -11.41
N HIS A 130 -15.61 -10.85 -11.91
CA HIS A 130 -16.30 -11.92 -11.20
C HIS A 130 -15.68 -12.23 -9.82
N VAL A 131 -14.35 -12.22 -9.71
CA VAL A 131 -13.65 -12.41 -8.44
C VAL A 131 -13.99 -11.29 -7.44
N GLN A 132 -14.06 -10.04 -7.91
CA GLN A 132 -14.43 -8.88 -7.08
C GLN A 132 -15.90 -8.97 -6.65
N ASP A 133 -16.81 -9.25 -7.58
CA ASP A 133 -18.25 -9.41 -7.31
C ASP A 133 -18.49 -10.53 -6.29
N ASN A 134 -17.78 -11.66 -6.45
CA ASN A 134 -17.89 -12.78 -5.51
C ASN A 134 -17.35 -12.38 -4.13
N ALA A 135 -16.21 -11.68 -4.05
CA ALA A 135 -15.69 -11.21 -2.77
C ALA A 135 -16.65 -10.25 -2.06
N GLU A 136 -17.26 -9.32 -2.82
CA GLU A 136 -18.31 -8.43 -2.31
C GLU A 136 -19.50 -9.23 -1.77
N GLU A 137 -20.01 -10.19 -2.54
CA GLU A 137 -21.16 -11.00 -2.12
C GLU A 137 -20.86 -11.82 -0.86
N GLU A 138 -19.66 -12.39 -0.72
CA GLU A 138 -19.27 -13.11 0.50
C GLU A 138 -19.23 -12.18 1.73
N VAL A 139 -18.73 -10.94 1.57
CA VAL A 139 -18.80 -9.92 2.64
C VAL A 139 -20.26 -9.59 2.97
N ARG A 140 -21.12 -9.41 1.97
CA ARG A 140 -22.56 -9.13 2.18
C ARG A 140 -23.27 -10.22 2.98
N ARG A 141 -22.92 -11.49 2.78
CA ARG A 141 -23.46 -12.63 3.57
C ARG A 141 -23.01 -12.62 5.03
N VAL A 142 -21.85 -12.06 5.32
CA VAL A 142 -21.41 -11.86 6.72
C VAL A 142 -22.24 -10.75 7.36
N LEU A 143 -22.52 -9.66 6.63
CA LEU A 143 -23.31 -8.53 7.12
C LEU A 143 -24.73 -8.92 7.54
N ASP A 144 -25.35 -9.90 6.88
CA ASP A 144 -26.68 -10.41 7.26
C ASP A 144 -26.74 -10.92 8.72
N ARG A 145 -25.62 -11.45 9.20
CA ARG A 145 -25.44 -12.05 10.54
C ARG A 145 -24.77 -11.12 11.53
N LEU A 146 -24.12 -10.06 11.04
CA LEU A 146 -23.49 -9.06 11.87
C LEU A 146 -24.57 -8.23 12.60
N LYS A 147 -24.19 -7.70 13.77
CA LYS A 147 -25.00 -6.76 14.55
C LYS A 147 -24.26 -5.43 14.64
N ASP A 148 -25.02 -4.37 14.91
CA ASP A 148 -24.44 -3.09 15.24
C ASP A 148 -23.47 -3.23 16.43
N GLY A 149 -22.43 -2.41 16.42
CA GLY A 149 -21.38 -2.45 17.41
C GLY A 149 -20.84 -1.06 17.69
N HIS A 150 -20.41 -0.86 18.92
CA HIS A 150 -19.71 0.33 19.35
C HIS A 150 -18.58 -0.09 20.28
N PHE A 151 -17.38 0.45 20.06
CA PHE A 151 -16.23 0.15 20.89
C PHE A 151 -15.29 1.36 20.96
N VAL A 152 -14.77 1.61 22.17
CA VAL A 152 -13.73 2.60 22.43
C VAL A 152 -12.50 1.85 22.92
N TYR A 153 -11.41 1.94 22.17
CA TYR A 153 -10.12 1.39 22.52
C TYR A 153 -9.22 2.49 23.10
N PRO A 154 -8.88 2.45 24.40
CA PRO A 154 -7.93 3.38 24.98
C PRO A 154 -6.48 2.98 24.65
N SER A 155 -5.67 3.97 24.30
CA SER A 155 -4.23 3.84 24.07
C SER A 155 -3.43 4.22 25.31
N ASP A 156 -2.18 3.73 25.39
CA ASP A 156 -1.28 3.99 26.52
C ASP A 156 -0.89 5.47 26.68
N ASP A 157 -0.97 6.26 25.61
CA ASP A 157 -0.71 7.70 25.60
C ASP A 157 -1.94 8.56 25.98
N GLY A 158 -3.05 7.91 26.37
CA GLY A 158 -4.30 8.55 26.75
C GLY A 158 -5.20 8.93 25.58
N SER A 159 -4.80 8.66 24.33
CA SER A 159 -5.69 8.76 23.17
C SER A 159 -6.69 7.61 23.10
N GLN A 160 -7.68 7.72 22.22
CA GLN A 160 -8.65 6.67 21.98
C GLN A 160 -8.98 6.51 20.50
N ILE A 161 -9.23 5.27 20.10
CA ILE A 161 -9.88 4.93 18.83
C ILE A 161 -11.33 4.55 19.16
N GLU A 162 -12.27 5.29 18.61
CA GLU A 162 -13.70 5.04 18.78
C GLU A 162 -14.28 4.64 17.43
N VAL A 163 -14.96 3.50 17.40
CA VAL A 163 -15.62 2.99 16.20
C VAL A 163 -17.06 2.61 16.50
N THR A 164 -17.96 3.11 15.66
CA THR A 164 -19.35 2.69 15.62
C THR A 164 -19.63 2.04 14.27
N ILE A 165 -20.12 0.80 14.30
CA ILE A 165 -20.51 0.02 13.13
C ILE A 165 -22.03 -0.08 13.13
N THR A 166 -22.67 0.45 12.08
CA THR A 166 -24.12 0.35 11.86
C THR A 166 -24.39 -0.51 10.63
N VAL A 167 -25.16 -1.59 10.79
CA VAL A 167 -25.44 -2.57 9.74
C VAL A 167 -26.85 -2.35 9.19
N ASN A 168 -26.96 -2.09 7.89
CA ASN A 168 -28.23 -2.09 7.18
C ASN A 168 -28.45 -3.43 6.49
N LYS A 169 -29.35 -4.24 7.04
CA LYS A 169 -29.68 -5.57 6.51
C LYS A 169 -30.47 -5.54 5.21
N ALA A 170 -31.25 -4.49 4.95
CA ALA A 170 -32.02 -4.38 3.72
C ALA A 170 -31.12 -4.15 2.50
N THR A 171 -30.07 -3.34 2.67
CA THR A 171 -29.08 -3.04 1.62
C THR A 171 -27.80 -3.88 1.72
N ARG A 172 -27.72 -4.76 2.74
CA ARG A 172 -26.55 -5.60 3.05
C ARG A 172 -25.26 -4.79 3.05
N SER A 173 -25.27 -3.68 3.78
CA SER A 173 -24.16 -2.72 3.87
C SER A 173 -23.88 -2.34 5.32
N ALA A 174 -22.67 -1.88 5.61
CA ALA A 174 -22.32 -1.33 6.93
C ALA A 174 -21.69 0.05 6.80
N LYS A 175 -22.01 0.94 7.75
CA LYS A 175 -21.29 2.20 7.96
C LYS A 175 -20.30 1.97 9.09
N VAL A 176 -19.03 2.27 8.85
CA VAL A 176 -17.97 2.32 9.88
C VAL A 176 -17.70 3.79 10.15
N ASP A 177 -17.97 4.24 11.37
CA ASP A 177 -17.87 5.64 11.79
C ASP A 177 -16.83 5.76 12.90
N PHE A 178 -15.80 6.57 12.64
CA PHE A 178 -14.70 6.83 13.59
C PHE A 178 -14.90 8.14 14.38
N THR A 179 -16.08 8.78 14.27
CA THR A 179 -16.41 9.96 15.08
C THR A 179 -16.22 9.65 16.56
N GLY A 180 -15.48 10.52 17.26
CA GLY A 180 -15.09 10.31 18.66
C GLY A 180 -13.66 9.78 18.85
N THR A 181 -13.02 9.31 17.78
CA THR A 181 -11.57 9.01 17.78
C THR A 181 -10.78 10.30 18.04
N THR A 182 -9.74 10.19 18.87
CA THR A 182 -8.84 11.32 19.14
C THR A 182 -8.24 11.86 17.84
N GLY A 183 -8.20 13.18 17.70
CA GLY A 183 -7.59 13.82 16.53
C GLY A 183 -6.08 13.56 16.43
N GLN A 184 -5.47 14.03 15.35
CA GLN A 184 -4.03 13.89 15.13
C GLN A 184 -3.22 14.42 16.33
N LEU A 185 -2.26 13.61 16.77
CA LEU A 185 -1.36 13.91 17.87
C LEU A 185 -0.01 14.44 17.37
N PRO A 186 0.76 15.17 18.20
CA PRO A 186 2.11 15.62 17.85
C PRO A 186 3.15 14.49 18.03
N ASN A 187 2.85 13.30 17.51
CA ASN A 187 3.69 12.11 17.57
C ASN A 187 3.52 11.28 16.27
N ASN A 188 4.16 10.11 16.22
CA ASN A 188 4.15 9.23 15.05
C ASN A 188 2.94 8.28 14.97
N PHE A 189 2.01 8.33 15.93
CA PHE A 189 0.78 7.52 15.91
C PHE A 189 -0.31 8.22 15.11
N SER A 190 -0.05 8.39 13.81
CA SER A 190 -1.00 8.95 12.85
C SER A 190 -1.22 7.97 11.71
N ALA A 191 -2.48 7.71 11.35
CA ALA A 191 -2.84 6.83 10.24
C ALA A 191 -3.50 7.65 9.10
N PRO A 192 -3.01 7.54 7.85
CA PRO A 192 -3.73 8.06 6.69
C PRO A 192 -5.06 7.33 6.48
N SER A 193 -6.04 8.00 5.85
CA SER A 193 -7.37 7.41 5.57
C SER A 193 -7.39 6.11 4.76
N ALA A 194 -6.27 5.75 4.12
CA ALA A 194 -6.15 4.53 3.34
C ALA A 194 -5.85 3.28 4.19
N VAL A 195 -5.58 3.47 5.49
CA VAL A 195 -5.33 2.41 6.48
C VAL A 195 -6.60 2.16 7.28
#